data_AF-A0A0S8EFW2-F1
#
_entry.id   AF-A0A0S8EFW2-F1
#
_cell.length_a   1.000
_cell.length_b   1.000
_cell.length_c   1.000
_cell.angle_alpha   90.00
_cell.angle_beta   90.00
_cell.angle_gamma   90.00
#
_symmetry.space_group_name_H-M   'P 1'
#
loop_
_entity.id
_entity.type
_entity.pdbx_description
1 polymer ?
#
loop_
_entity_poly.entity_id
_entity_poly.type
_entity_poly.pdbx_seq_one_letter_code
_entity_poly.pdbx_strand_id
1 'polypeptide(L)'
;MRCSNCGNLCSLDDNFCRKCGASLRNVKVPAARDGSRLPAPWQSAMPVVARGAAVFAMGAVIQMLLRMVGRRAVSVPASLVKRRPAKKKASRLPARKDGEDQAEGSYAVQETLFLRRTTLRR
;
A
#
# COMPACT_ATOMS: atom_id res chain seq x y z
N MET A 1 -12.56 3.27 50.78
CA MET A 1 -11.13 3.69 50.93
C MET A 1 -10.89 5.03 50.24
N ARG A 2 -9.80 5.75 50.52
CA ARG A 2 -9.50 7.04 49.89
C ARG A 2 -8.48 6.87 48.76
N CYS A 3 -8.73 7.53 47.62
CA CYS A 3 -7.78 7.56 46.50
C CYS A 3 -6.53 8.37 46.88
N SER A 4 -5.35 7.79 46.69
CA SER A 4 -4.06 8.47 46.95
C SER A 4 -3.78 9.64 45.99
N ASN A 5 -4.35 9.62 44.78
CA ASN A 5 -4.12 10.66 43.78
C ASN A 5 -5.03 11.89 43.93
N CYS A 6 -6.32 11.70 44.25
CA CYS A 6 -7.28 12.81 44.29
C CYS A 6 -8.11 12.92 45.58
N GLY A 7 -7.86 12.06 46.57
CA GLY A 7 -8.55 12.06 47.86
C GLY A 7 -10.01 11.57 47.84
N ASN A 8 -10.57 11.26 46.67
CA ASN A 8 -11.97 10.83 46.55
C ASN A 8 -12.25 9.54 47.35
N LEU A 9 -13.46 9.43 47.90
CA LEU A 9 -13.93 8.19 48.52
C LEU A 9 -14.26 7.18 47.42
N CYS A 10 -13.64 6.00 47.46
CA CYS A 10 -13.85 4.91 46.52
C CYS A 10 -14.38 3.67 47.25
N SER A 11 -15.20 2.87 46.56
CA SER A 11 -15.61 1.55 47.08
C SER A 11 -14.41 0.63 47.17
N LEU A 12 -14.48 -0.38 48.05
CA LEU A 12 -13.45 -1.41 48.10
C LEU A 12 -13.42 -2.23 46.81
N ASP A 13 -14.55 -2.42 46.15
CA ASP A 13 -14.65 -3.21 44.90
C ASP A 13 -14.15 -2.46 43.65
N ASP A 14 -13.91 -1.15 43.75
CA ASP A 14 -13.41 -0.36 42.62
C ASP A 14 -11.92 -0.66 42.38
N ASN A 15 -11.56 -1.02 41.13
CA ASN A 15 -10.15 -1.17 40.71
C ASN A 15 -9.50 0.18 40.36
N PHE A 16 -10.30 1.18 39.96
CA PHE A 16 -9.86 2.51 39.56
C PHE A 16 -10.72 3.58 40.19
N CYS A 17 -10.15 4.76 40.42
CA CYS A 17 -10.89 5.89 40.95
C CYS A 17 -11.83 6.46 39.87
N ARG A 18 -13.14 6.47 40.13
CA ARG A 18 -14.14 7.03 39.20
C ARG A 18 -14.01 8.54 38.96
N LYS A 19 -13.23 9.24 39.78
CA LYS A 19 -13.01 10.69 39.65
C LYS A 19 -11.75 11.03 38.83
N CYS A 20 -10.62 10.38 39.10
CA CYS A 20 -9.34 10.71 38.48
C CYS A 20 -8.71 9.59 37.65
N GLY A 21 -9.34 8.42 37.57
CA GLY A 21 -8.84 7.26 36.82
C GLY A 21 -7.64 6.54 37.43
N ALA A 22 -7.11 7.02 38.58
CA ALA A 22 -5.96 6.39 39.21
C ALA A 22 -6.25 4.94 39.62
N SER A 23 -5.29 4.04 39.38
CA SER A 23 -5.38 2.66 39.85
C SER A 23 -5.41 2.65 41.38
N LEU A 24 -6.44 1.99 41.92
CA LEU A 24 -6.65 1.89 43.35
C LEU A 24 -6.02 0.63 43.96
N ARG A 25 -5.77 -0.37 43.12
CA ARG A 25 -5.11 -1.62 43.50
C ARG A 25 -3.91 -1.81 42.58
N ASN A 26 -2.75 -2.11 43.13
CA ASN A 26 -1.58 -2.53 42.35
C ASN A 26 -1.76 -3.97 41.83
N VAL A 27 -2.87 -4.26 41.15
CA VAL A 27 -3.03 -5.47 40.38
C VAL A 27 -2.22 -5.28 39.12
N LYS A 28 -0.95 -5.71 39.16
CA LYS A 28 -0.18 -5.97 37.95
C LYS A 28 -0.83 -7.17 37.27
N VAL A 29 -1.87 -6.93 36.48
CA VAL A 29 -2.31 -7.92 35.52
C VAL A 29 -1.12 -8.19 34.60
N PRO A 30 -0.71 -9.46 34.41
CA PRO A 30 0.29 -9.78 33.41
C PRO A 30 -0.32 -9.47 32.04
N ALA A 31 -0.16 -8.23 31.59
CA ALA A 31 -0.27 -7.90 30.19
C ALA A 31 0.94 -8.58 29.53
N ALA A 32 0.80 -9.87 29.21
CA ALA A 32 1.77 -10.62 28.44
C ALA A 32 1.82 -10.02 27.03
N ARG A 33 2.50 -8.89 26.91
CA ARG A 33 3.00 -8.38 25.63
C ARG A 33 4.34 -9.07 25.41
N ASP A 34 4.28 -10.35 25.05
CA ASP A 34 5.42 -10.98 24.40
C ASP A 34 5.63 -10.25 23.07
N GLY A 35 6.67 -9.41 23.00
CA GLY A 35 7.02 -8.66 21.79
C GLY A 35 7.37 -9.56 20.60
N SER A 36 7.51 -10.87 20.83
CA SER A 36 7.70 -11.90 19.80
C SER A 36 6.39 -12.43 19.22
N ARG A 37 5.25 -12.20 19.87
CA ARG A 37 3.95 -12.72 19.42
C ARG A 37 3.18 -11.64 18.66
N LEU A 38 3.33 -11.66 17.34
CA LEU A 38 2.52 -10.84 16.44
C LEU A 38 1.03 -11.07 16.72
N PRO A 39 0.19 -10.01 16.71
CA PRO A 39 -1.24 -10.15 16.92
C PRO A 39 -1.85 -11.13 15.91
N ALA A 40 -2.79 -11.97 16.35
CA ALA A 40 -3.45 -13.01 15.55
C ALA A 40 -3.81 -12.63 14.09
N PRO A 41 -4.33 -11.43 13.77
CA PRO A 41 -4.62 -11.03 12.38
C PRO A 41 -3.38 -10.94 11.47
N TRP A 42 -2.19 -10.75 12.03
CA TRP A 42 -0.95 -10.70 11.26
C TRP A 42 -0.37 -12.09 10.98
N GLN A 43 -0.66 -13.09 11.81
CA GLN A 43 -0.19 -14.45 11.59
C GLN A 43 -0.86 -15.10 10.37
N SER A 44 -2.15 -14.82 10.13
CA SER A 44 -2.89 -15.33 8.98
C SER A 44 -2.57 -14.61 7.66
N ALA A 45 -2.00 -13.40 7.72
CA ALA A 45 -1.65 -12.61 6.53
C ALA A 45 -0.30 -12.99 5.89
N MET A 46 0.62 -13.57 6.67
CA MET A 46 1.95 -13.98 6.19
C MET A 46 1.95 -14.89 4.94
N PRO A 47 1.12 -15.95 4.84
CA PRO A 47 1.16 -16.85 3.67
C PRO A 47 0.66 -16.17 2.38
N VAL A 48 -0.25 -15.20 2.46
CA VAL A 48 -0.77 -14.48 1.29
C VAL A 48 0.27 -13.46 0.77
N VAL A 49 0.91 -12.74 1.69
CA VAL A 49 1.95 -11.76 1.34
C VAL A 49 3.18 -12.45 0.72
N ALA A 50 3.60 -13.59 1.27
CA ALA A 50 4.71 -14.37 0.74
C ALA A 50 4.46 -14.85 -0.70
N ARG A 51 3.24 -15.32 -0.99
CA ARG A 51 2.84 -15.73 -2.36
C ARG A 51 2.84 -14.56 -3.33
N GLY A 52 2.31 -13.40 -2.91
CA GLY A 52 2.33 -12.18 -3.71
C GLY A 52 3.75 -11.75 -4.10
N ALA A 53 4.67 -11.74 -3.12
CA ALA A 53 6.07 -11.38 -3.35
C ALA A 53 6.77 -12.29 -4.37
N ALA A 54 6.48 -13.59 -4.36
CA ALA A 54 7.06 -14.54 -5.29
C ALA A 54 6.65 -14.28 -6.75
N VAL A 55 5.36 -13.96 -6.99
CA VAL A 55 4.86 -13.64 -8.35
C VAL A 55 5.51 -12.36 -8.89
N PHE A 56 5.64 -11.33 -8.06
CA PHE A 56 6.31 -10.08 -8.46
C PHE A 56 7.79 -10.30 -8.78
N ALA A 57 8.50 -11.09 -7.98
CA ALA A 57 9.90 -11.40 -8.23
C ALA A 57 10.09 -12.13 -9.58
N MET A 58 9.22 -13.09 -9.88
CA MET A 58 9.27 -13.82 -11.14
C MET A 58 9.03 -12.89 -12.35
N GLY A 59 8.05 -11.99 -12.26
CA GLY A 59 7.80 -10.98 -13.30
C GLY A 59 8.98 -10.01 -13.50
N ALA A 60 9.61 -9.57 -12.41
CA ALA A 60 10.77 -8.68 -12.46
C ALA A 60 11.98 -9.34 -13.15
N VAL A 61 12.23 -10.62 -12.88
CA VAL A 61 13.31 -11.40 -13.53
C VAL A 61 13.05 -11.52 -15.04
N ILE A 62 11.82 -11.86 -15.44
CA ILE A 62 11.45 -11.97 -16.86
C ILE A 62 11.64 -10.63 -17.59
N GLN A 63 11.19 -9.52 -16.98
CA GLN A 63 11.34 -8.19 -17.57
C GLN A 63 12.82 -7.77 -17.68
N MET A 64 13.64 -8.13 -16.69
CA MET A 64 15.08 -7.85 -16.68
C MET A 64 15.81 -8.65 -17.78
N LEU A 65 15.44 -9.91 -17.99
CA LEU A 65 15.96 -10.75 -19.08
C LEU A 65 15.58 -10.19 -20.46
N LEU A 66 14.32 -9.80 -20.66
CA LEU A 66 13.85 -9.18 -21.91
C LEU A 66 14.62 -7.88 -22.21
N ARG A 67 14.89 -7.06 -21.19
CA ARG A 67 15.69 -5.83 -21.35
C ARG A 67 17.14 -6.10 -21.69
N MET A 68 17.75 -7.16 -21.15
CA MET A 68 19.12 -7.56 -21.49
C MET A 68 19.24 -8.02 -22.95
N VAL A 69 18.27 -8.81 -23.43
CA VAL A 69 18.24 -9.27 -24.84
C VAL A 69 17.95 -8.10 -25.79
N GLY A 70 16.96 -7.26 -25.46
CA GLY A 70 16.62 -6.08 -26.28
C GLY A 70 17.78 -5.08 -26.39
N ARG A 71 18.54 -4.86 -25.30
CA ARG A 71 19.73 -3.99 -25.34
C ARG A 71 20.85 -4.54 -26.21
N ARG A 72 21.00 -5.87 -26.32
CA ARG A 72 21.95 -6.51 -27.24
C ARG A 72 21.50 -6.43 -28.71
N ALA A 73 20.20 -6.36 -28.97
CA ALA A 73 19.67 -6.21 -30.33
C ALA A 73 19.72 -4.76 -30.86
N VAL A 74 19.81 -3.76 -29.99
CA VAL A 74 19.81 -2.33 -30.36
C VAL A 74 21.23 -1.75 -30.51
N SER A 75 22.30 -2.55 -30.34
CA SER A 75 23.66 -2.14 -30.73
C SER A 75 23.94 -2.30 -32.24
N VAL A 76 22.90 -2.21 -33.08
CA VAL A 76 23.07 -2.00 -34.52
C VAL A 76 23.37 -0.51 -34.72
N PRO A 77 24.46 -0.15 -35.41
CA PRO A 77 24.88 1.25 -35.51
C PRO A 77 23.77 2.10 -36.12
N ALA A 78 23.55 3.27 -35.52
CA ALA A 78 22.56 4.27 -35.93
C ALA A 78 22.74 4.80 -37.38
N SER A 79 23.70 4.28 -38.13
CA SER A 79 23.97 4.60 -39.54
C SER A 79 22.99 3.96 -40.53
N LEU A 80 22.20 2.95 -40.14
CA LEU A 80 21.25 2.26 -41.04
C LEU A 80 19.79 2.73 -40.90
N VAL A 81 19.45 3.58 -39.93
CA VAL A 81 18.09 4.14 -39.83
C VAL A 81 17.97 5.34 -40.76
N LYS A 82 17.83 5.04 -42.06
CA LYS A 82 17.42 6.00 -43.09
C LYS A 82 16.03 6.53 -42.73
N ARG A 83 15.97 7.68 -42.06
CA ARG A 83 14.73 8.40 -41.74
C ARG A 83 13.94 8.60 -43.04
N ARG A 84 12.86 7.83 -43.23
CA ARG A 84 11.86 8.14 -44.26
C ARG A 84 11.08 9.37 -43.77
N PRO A 85 10.95 10.44 -44.58
CA PRO A 85 10.22 11.62 -44.16
C PRO A 85 8.73 11.28 -44.02
N ALA A 86 8.11 11.85 -42.97
CA ALA A 86 6.70 11.68 -42.67
C ALA A 86 5.83 12.16 -43.84
N LYS A 87 5.15 11.23 -44.52
CA LYS A 87 4.08 11.57 -45.46
C LYS A 87 2.89 12.06 -44.65
N LYS A 88 2.59 13.36 -44.76
CA LYS A 88 1.33 13.96 -44.29
C LYS A 88 0.15 13.45 -45.14
N LYS A 89 -1.04 13.54 -44.54
CA LYS A 89 -2.42 13.31 -45.06
C LYS A 89 -2.94 11.89 -44.81
N ALA A 90 -4.17 11.64 -44.34
CA ALA A 90 -5.32 12.50 -44.09
C ALA A 90 -6.20 11.85 -43.01
N SER A 91 -7.02 12.68 -42.37
CA SER A 91 -8.23 12.33 -41.63
C SER A 91 -8.91 11.02 -42.06
N ARG A 92 -9.01 10.08 -41.12
CA ARG A 92 -10.16 9.18 -40.92
C ARG A 92 -10.05 8.64 -39.49
N LEU A 93 -10.88 9.17 -38.60
CA LEU A 93 -11.19 8.52 -37.33
C LEU A 93 -11.63 7.08 -37.65
N PRO A 94 -11.08 6.03 -37.02
CA PRO A 94 -11.66 4.71 -37.14
C PRO A 94 -13.06 4.73 -36.50
N ALA A 95 -14.03 4.19 -37.25
CA ALA A 95 -15.42 4.07 -36.83
C ALA A 95 -15.52 3.29 -35.52
N ARG A 96 -16.38 3.77 -34.62
CA ARG A 96 -16.84 3.09 -33.41
C ARG A 96 -17.36 1.71 -33.80
N LYS A 97 -16.71 0.65 -33.33
CA LYS A 97 -17.22 -0.71 -33.45
C LYS A 97 -18.23 -0.91 -32.32
N ASP A 98 -19.50 -0.71 -32.64
CA ASP A 98 -20.61 -1.19 -31.82
C ASP A 98 -20.68 -2.70 -32.02
N GLY A 99 -20.45 -3.47 -30.96
CA GLY A 99 -20.45 -4.93 -31.03
C GLY A 99 -19.66 -5.52 -29.88
N GLU A 100 -20.41 -5.88 -28.84
CA GLU A 100 -20.14 -6.90 -27.82
C GLU A 100 -18.81 -7.64 -27.96
N ASP A 101 -17.86 -7.26 -27.12
CA ASP A 101 -16.85 -8.14 -26.53
C ASP A 101 -16.44 -7.50 -25.20
N GLN A 102 -17.37 -7.56 -24.25
CA GLN A 102 -17.13 -7.22 -22.85
C GLN A 102 -16.25 -8.33 -22.26
N ALA A 103 -14.93 -8.18 -22.37
CA ALA A 103 -14.02 -9.00 -21.60
C ALA A 103 -14.17 -8.62 -20.12
N GLU A 104 -14.77 -9.54 -19.36
CA GLU A 104 -14.83 -9.48 -17.89
C GLU A 104 -13.44 -9.13 -17.33
N GLY A 105 -13.36 -8.04 -16.57
CA GLY A 105 -12.20 -7.78 -15.72
C GLY A 105 -11.38 -6.52 -15.99
N SER A 106 -11.77 -5.62 -16.89
CA SER A 106 -11.14 -4.30 -16.96
C SER A 106 -11.83 -3.31 -16.00
N TYR A 107 -11.19 -3.05 -14.86
CA TYR A 107 -11.61 -1.99 -13.94
C TYR A 107 -10.89 -0.68 -14.31
N ALA A 108 -11.66 0.36 -14.61
CA ALA A 108 -11.11 1.70 -14.76
C ALA A 108 -10.92 2.32 -13.36
N VAL A 109 -9.67 2.58 -12.97
CA VAL A 109 -9.35 3.28 -11.72
C VAL A 109 -9.27 4.78 -12.01
N GLN A 110 -10.03 5.58 -11.25
CA GLN A 110 -9.96 7.03 -11.29
C GLN A 110 -9.32 7.52 -9.99
N GLU A 111 -8.05 7.94 -10.04
CA GLU A 111 -7.35 8.48 -8.88
C GLU A 111 -7.48 10.01 -8.85
N THR A 112 -7.92 10.56 -7.72
CA THR A 112 -7.98 12.01 -7.49
C THR A 112 -6.90 12.39 -6.49
N LEU A 113 -5.95 13.24 -6.91
CA LEU A 113 -4.86 13.71 -6.05
C LEU A 113 -5.18 15.10 -5.48
N PHE A 114 -5.11 15.25 -4.17
CA PHE A 114 -5.20 16.54 -3.49
C PHE A 114 -3.80 17.00 -3.04
N LEU A 115 -3.36 18.15 -3.56
CA LEU A 115 -2.12 18.80 -3.16
C LEU A 115 -2.44 20.04 -2.31
N ARG A 116 -1.98 20.06 -1.05
CA ARG A 116 -2.09 21.24 -0.18
C ARG A 116 -0.78 22.02 -0.18
N ARG A 117 -0.82 23.25 -0.67
CA ARG A 117 0.30 24.19 -0.56
C ARG A 117 0.27 24.86 0.81
N THR A 118 1.32 24.70 1.61
CA THR A 118 1.50 25.43 2.86
C THR A 118 2.52 26.55 2.64
N THR A 119 2.16 27.78 3.00
CA THR A 119 3.07 28.92 3.03
C THR A 119 3.48 29.18 4.47
N LEU A 120 4.73 28.89 4.80
CA LEU A 120 5.33 29.27 6.07
C LEU A 120 5.77 30.74 5.97
N ARG A 121 5.19 31.62 6.78
CA ARG A 121 5.73 32.96 7.02
C ARG A 121 6.70 32.86 8.19
N ARG A 122 7.93 33.32 7.97
CA ARG A 122 8.95 33.53 9.00
C ARG A 122 8.64 34.78 9.81
#